data_AF-A0A8T5A2K6-F1
#
_entry.id   AF-A0A8T5A2K6-F1
#
_cell.length_a   1.000
_cell.length_b   1.000
_cell.length_c   1.000
_cell.angle_alpha   90.00
_cell.angle_beta   90.00
_cell.angle_gamma   90.00
#
_symmetry.space_group_name_H-M   'P 1'
#
loop_
_entity.id
_entity.type
_entity.pdbx_description
1 polymer ?
#
loop_
_entity_poly.entity_id
_entity_poly.type
_entity_poly.pdbx_seq_one_letter_code
_entity_poly.pdbx_strand_id
1 'polypeptide(L)'
;MLDMDKLEYMKRIEELAKPFIEAGIYNSTEKFLKDLIKNFSTEKIKTYEKIIRKYERKYGSFEDFTKRLEGKANPKLEDEWMDWESARNMLKAWRKASRELDISVS
;
A
#
# COMPACT_ATOMS: atom_id res chain seq x y z
N MET A 1 29.25 7.32 14.67
CA MET A 1 28.05 6.88 15.42
C MET A 1 26.94 6.38 14.49
N LEU A 2 26.69 6.99 13.33
CA LEU A 2 25.70 6.55 12.32
C LEU A 2 25.92 5.14 11.72
N ASP A 3 27.15 4.63 11.64
CA ASP A 3 27.42 3.32 11.02
C ASP A 3 27.13 2.12 11.93
N MET A 4 27.25 2.31 13.25
CA MET A 4 26.97 1.26 14.22
C MET A 4 25.48 0.91 14.28
N ASP A 5 24.63 1.92 14.13
CA ASP A 5 23.18 1.78 14.10
C ASP A 5 22.71 1.01 12.85
N LYS A 6 23.24 1.35 11.67
CA LYS A 6 22.96 0.63 10.41
C LYS A 6 23.34 -0.85 10.49
N LEU A 7 24.49 -1.17 11.08
CA LEU A 7 24.95 -2.55 11.27
C LEU A 7 24.01 -3.33 12.19
N GLU A 8 23.55 -2.71 13.28
CA GLU A 8 22.58 -3.32 14.18
C GLU A 8 21.24 -3.61 13.47
N TYR A 9 20.73 -2.64 12.70
CA TYR A 9 19.50 -2.84 11.92
C TYR A 9 19.62 -3.96 10.88
N MET A 10 20.73 -4.02 10.14
CA MET A 10 20.96 -5.08 9.17
C MET A 10 20.98 -6.47 9.83
N LYS A 11 21.67 -6.58 10.96
CA LYS A 11 21.72 -7.83 11.73
C LYS A 11 20.34 -8.28 12.20
N ARG A 12 19.52 -7.36 12.72
CA ARG A 12 18.13 -7.67 13.13
C ARG A 12 17.29 -8.17 11.96
N ILE A 13 17.46 -7.59 10.77
CA ILE A 13 16.73 -8.02 9.57
C ILE A 13 17.18 -9.42 9.12
N GLU A 14 18.48 -9.70 9.17
CA GLU A 14 19.02 -11.05 8.90
C GLU A 14 18.49 -12.08 9.90
N GLU A 15 18.42 -11.73 11.19
CA GLU A 15 17.84 -12.59 12.23
C GLU A 15 16.36 -12.91 11.98
N LEU A 16 15.58 -11.95 11.47
CA LEU A 16 14.18 -12.17 11.08
C LEU A 16 14.05 -13.08 9.85
N ALA A 17 14.97 -13.00 8.90
CA ALA A 17 14.95 -13.82 7.68
C ALA A 17 15.49 -15.25 7.91
N LYS A 18 16.39 -15.42 8.89
CA LYS A 18 17.14 -16.65 9.14
C LYS A 18 16.28 -17.92 9.19
N PRO A 19 15.15 -17.99 9.93
CA PRO A 19 14.35 -19.21 9.99
C PRO A 19 13.82 -19.66 8.62
N PHE A 20 13.51 -18.70 7.73
CA PHE A 20 13.01 -18.99 6.40
C PHE A 20 14.11 -19.42 5.44
N ILE A 21 15.34 -18.94 5.64
CA ILE A 21 16.51 -19.35 4.86
C ILE A 21 16.97 -20.74 5.27
N GLU A 22 17.06 -21.02 6.58
CA GLU A 22 17.43 -22.33 7.12
C GLU A 22 16.41 -23.41 6.75
N ALA A 23 15.14 -23.04 6.61
CA ALA A 23 14.09 -23.93 6.09
C ALA A 23 14.12 -24.13 4.56
N GLY A 24 15.03 -23.47 3.83
CA GLY A 24 15.12 -23.54 2.36
C GLY A 24 13.99 -22.84 1.61
N ILE A 25 13.20 -21.99 2.28
CA ILE A 25 12.07 -21.25 1.67
C ILE A 25 12.60 -20.06 0.85
N TYR A 26 13.63 -19.39 1.34
CA TYR A 26 14.29 -18.27 0.67
C TYR A 26 15.79 -18.49 0.54
N ASN A 27 16.36 -18.06 -0.58
CA ASN A 27 17.80 -18.21 -0.85
C ASN A 27 18.65 -17.06 -0.27
N SER A 28 18.03 -15.97 0.18
CA SER A 28 18.72 -14.83 0.79
C SER A 28 17.78 -13.91 1.56
N THR A 29 18.34 -13.12 2.49
CA THR A 29 17.64 -12.06 3.23
C THR A 29 17.05 -11.02 2.26
N GLU A 30 17.80 -10.65 1.22
CA GLU A 30 17.33 -9.68 0.22
C GLU A 30 16.09 -10.19 -0.52
N LYS A 31 16.08 -11.46 -0.94
CA LYS A 31 14.94 -12.05 -1.64
C LYS A 31 13.71 -12.13 -0.73
N PHE A 32 13.89 -12.52 0.52
CA PHE A 32 12.85 -12.51 1.55
C PHE A 32 12.21 -11.13 1.70
N LEU A 33 13.03 -10.08 1.86
CA LEU A 33 12.55 -8.71 2.03
C LEU A 33 11.84 -8.19 0.78
N LYS A 34 12.41 -8.41 -0.41
CA LYS A 34 11.79 -8.00 -1.68
C LYS A 34 10.41 -8.62 -1.85
N ASP A 35 10.27 -9.91 -1.59
CA ASP A 35 8.99 -10.61 -1.72
C ASP A 35 7.99 -10.18 -0.63
N LEU A 36 8.46 -9.95 0.60
CA LEU A 36 7.63 -9.40 1.68
C LEU A 36 7.06 -8.02 1.33
N ILE A 37 7.91 -7.10 0.87
CA ILE A 37 7.51 -5.74 0.49
C ILE A 37 6.58 -5.80 -0.73
N LYS A 38 6.86 -6.68 -1.70
CA LYS A 38 6.00 -6.90 -2.87
C LYS A 38 4.61 -7.37 -2.48
N ASN A 39 4.52 -8.38 -1.63
CA ASN A 39 3.25 -8.92 -1.18
C ASN A 39 2.46 -7.88 -0.38
N PHE A 40 3.13 -7.18 0.54
CA PHE A 40 2.50 -6.13 1.33
C PHE A 40 1.95 -5.00 0.46
N SER A 41 2.76 -4.49 -0.48
CA SER A 41 2.35 -3.42 -1.40
C SER A 41 1.20 -3.86 -2.30
N THR A 42 1.24 -5.10 -2.80
CA THR A 42 0.17 -5.69 -3.62
C THR A 42 -1.15 -5.76 -2.85
N GLU A 43 -1.13 -6.21 -1.61
CA GLU A 43 -2.35 -6.29 -0.78
C GLU A 43 -2.90 -4.90 -0.42
N LYS A 44 -2.03 -3.91 -0.19
CA LYS A 44 -2.46 -2.52 0.01
C LYS A 44 -3.11 -1.94 -1.24
N ILE A 45 -2.51 -2.15 -2.42
CA ILE A 45 -3.09 -1.73 -3.71
C ILE A 45 -4.48 -2.35 -3.90
N LYS A 46 -4.60 -3.68 -3.74
CA LYS A 46 -5.89 -4.38 -3.85
C LYS A 46 -6.93 -3.85 -2.86
N THR A 47 -6.51 -3.51 -1.65
CA THR A 47 -7.41 -2.95 -0.62
C THR A 47 -7.99 -1.62 -1.07
N TYR A 48 -7.17 -0.67 -1.51
CA TYR A 48 -7.65 0.63 -1.96
C TYR A 48 -8.46 0.55 -3.25
N GLU A 49 -8.09 -0.34 -4.19
CA GLU A 49 -8.91 -0.62 -5.37
C GLU A 49 -10.30 -1.13 -5.00
N LYS A 50 -10.42 -2.03 -4.00
CA LYS A 50 -11.73 -2.50 -3.52
C LYS A 50 -12.56 -1.37 -2.91
N ILE A 51 -11.94 -0.49 -2.13
CA ILE A 51 -12.61 0.67 -1.53
C ILE A 51 -13.10 1.62 -2.63
N ILE A 52 -12.25 1.96 -3.60
CA ILE A 52 -12.61 2.81 -4.74
C ILE A 52 -13.76 2.19 -5.53
N ARG A 53 -13.68 0.89 -5.89
CA ARG A 53 -14.77 0.19 -6.60
C ARG A 53 -16.07 0.12 -5.81
N LYS A 54 -16.04 0.14 -4.48
CA LYS A 54 -17.25 0.22 -3.64
C LYS A 54 -17.94 1.56 -3.85
N TYR A 55 -17.20 2.66 -3.80
CA TYR A 55 -17.76 3.99 -4.00
C TYR A 55 -18.13 4.26 -5.47
N GLU A 56 -17.35 3.76 -6.42
CA GLU A 56 -17.68 3.84 -7.85
C GLU A 56 -19.03 3.18 -8.15
N ARG A 57 -19.31 2.01 -7.55
CA ARG A 57 -20.61 1.36 -7.69
C ARG A 57 -21.75 2.14 -7.03
N LYS A 58 -21.48 2.86 -5.95
CA LYS A 58 -22.49 3.61 -5.19
C LYS A 58 -22.81 4.96 -5.83
N TYR A 59 -21.81 5.60 -6.45
CA TYR A 59 -21.89 7.00 -6.85
C TYR A 59 -21.50 7.26 -8.31
N GLY A 60 -20.99 6.28 -9.07
CA GLY A 60 -20.45 6.52 -10.40
C GLY A 60 -19.02 7.07 -10.32
N SER A 61 -18.69 8.16 -11.01
CA SER A 61 -17.34 8.74 -10.92
C SER A 61 -17.16 9.56 -9.64
N PHE A 62 -15.91 9.66 -9.16
CA PHE A 62 -15.59 10.53 -8.02
C PHE A 62 -15.89 11.99 -8.34
N GLU A 63 -15.64 12.39 -9.58
CA GLU A 63 -15.86 13.75 -10.07
C GLU A 63 -17.35 14.09 -10.08
N ASP A 64 -18.22 13.16 -10.52
CA ASP A 64 -19.67 13.35 -10.47
C ASP A 64 -20.19 13.37 -9.03
N PHE A 65 -19.62 12.53 -8.16
CA PHE A 65 -19.96 12.55 -6.74
C PHE A 65 -19.61 13.88 -6.09
N THR A 66 -18.38 14.36 -6.30
CA THR A 66 -17.91 15.67 -5.81
C THR A 66 -18.85 16.80 -6.25
N LYS A 67 -19.19 16.86 -7.55
CA LYS A 67 -20.12 17.87 -8.07
C LYS A 67 -21.51 17.82 -7.44
N ARG A 68 -22.02 16.62 -7.13
CA ARG A 68 -23.34 16.47 -6.48
C ARG A 68 -23.34 16.91 -5.02
N LEU A 69 -22.18 16.92 -4.36
CA LEU A 69 -22.05 17.35 -2.96
C LEU A 69 -22.00 18.88 -2.82
N GLU A 70 -21.60 19.61 -3.86
CA GLU A 70 -21.56 21.07 -3.84
C GLU A 70 -22.94 21.66 -3.46
N GLY A 71 -22.98 22.30 -2.29
CA GLY A 71 -24.20 22.93 -1.74
C GLY A 71 -25.28 21.96 -1.24
N LYS A 72 -25.02 20.64 -1.21
CA LYS A 72 -26.00 19.60 -0.83
C LYS A 72 -25.44 18.52 0.10
N ALA A 73 -24.20 18.65 0.55
CA ALA A 73 -23.55 17.68 1.41
C ALA A 73 -24.20 17.64 2.80
N ASN A 74 -24.23 16.44 3.38
CA ASN A 74 -24.49 16.22 4.80
C ASN A 74 -23.28 15.48 5.38
N PRO A 75 -23.09 15.46 6.71
CA PRO A 75 -21.88 14.91 7.33
C PRO A 75 -21.53 13.49 6.86
N LYS A 76 -22.54 12.62 6.68
CA LYS A 76 -22.32 11.25 6.21
C LYS A 76 -21.76 11.21 4.78
N LEU A 77 -22.23 12.11 3.91
CA LEU A 77 -21.73 12.18 2.54
C LEU A 77 -20.32 12.77 2.48
N GLU A 78 -19.99 13.70 3.38
CA GLU A 78 -18.64 14.25 3.53
C GLU A 78 -17.66 13.16 4.00
N ASP A 79 -18.01 12.38 5.02
CA ASP A 79 -17.20 11.26 5.51
C ASP A 79 -16.91 10.25 4.38
N GLU A 80 -17.95 9.86 3.64
CA GLU A 80 -17.80 8.91 2.53
C GLU A 80 -16.99 9.49 1.37
N TRP A 81 -17.05 10.80 1.14
CA TRP A 81 -16.21 11.49 0.17
C TRP A 81 -14.74 11.50 0.61
N MET A 82 -14.47 11.83 1.87
CA MET A 82 -13.11 11.83 2.44
C MET A 82 -12.48 10.43 2.40
N ASP A 83 -13.25 9.40 2.73
CA ASP A 83 -12.80 8.01 2.63
C ASP A 83 -12.41 7.65 1.19
N TRP A 84 -13.21 8.05 0.22
CA TRP A 84 -12.95 7.77 -1.19
C TRP A 84 -11.73 8.55 -1.71
N GLU A 85 -11.63 9.84 -1.38
CA GLU A 85 -10.48 10.68 -1.73
C GLU A 85 -9.18 10.10 -1.15
N SER A 86 -9.18 9.77 0.14
CA SER A 86 -8.07 9.15 0.83
C SER A 86 -7.65 7.84 0.16
N ALA A 87 -8.61 6.98 -0.20
CA ALA A 87 -8.33 5.73 -0.90
C ALA A 87 -7.66 5.95 -2.27
N ARG A 88 -8.11 6.95 -3.04
CA ARG A 88 -7.48 7.32 -4.33
C ARG A 88 -6.04 7.80 -4.13
N ASN A 89 -5.83 8.67 -3.14
CA ASN A 89 -4.51 9.22 -2.82
C ASN A 89 -3.54 8.12 -2.36
N MET A 90 -3.99 7.22 -1.49
CA MET A 90 -3.19 6.09 -1.03
C MET A 90 -2.90 5.10 -2.16
N LEU A 91 -3.87 4.78 -3.02
CA LEU A 91 -3.63 3.94 -4.19
C LEU A 91 -2.53 4.51 -5.09
N LYS A 92 -2.56 5.83 -5.34
CA LYS A 92 -1.53 6.52 -6.12
C LYS A 92 -0.15 6.43 -5.45
N ALA A 93 -0.08 6.64 -4.12
CA ALA A 93 1.15 6.56 -3.36
C ALA A 93 1.75 5.13 -3.40
N TRP A 94 0.95 4.10 -3.13
CA TRP A 94 1.39 2.71 -3.14
C TRP A 94 1.85 2.25 -4.53
N ARG A 95 1.13 2.63 -5.60
CA ARG A 95 1.56 2.34 -6.98
C ARG A 95 2.85 3.08 -7.34
N LYS A 96 3.08 4.29 -6.82
CA LYS A 96 4.35 5.01 -7.02
C LYS A 96 5.51 4.28 -6.33
N ALA A 97 5.36 4.00 -5.03
CA ALA A 97 6.39 3.30 -4.25
C ALA A 97 6.72 1.91 -4.83
N SER A 98 5.71 1.16 -5.29
CA SER A 98 5.93 -0.16 -5.91
C SER A 98 6.75 -0.08 -7.20
N ARG A 99 6.52 0.96 -8.02
CA ARG A 99 7.30 1.17 -9.26
C ARG A 99 8.75 1.54 -8.99
N GLU A 100 9.00 2.38 -7.98
CA GLU A 100 10.37 2.80 -7.61
C GLU A 100 11.23 1.64 -7.11
N LEU A 101 10.59 0.60 -6.53
CA LEU A 101 11.27 -0.59 -6.04
C LEU A 101 11.49 -1.68 -7.11
N ASP A 102 11.17 -1.38 -8.38
CA ASP A 102 11.05 -2.37 -9.48
C ASP A 102 10.16 -3.57 -9.11
N ILE A 103 9.23 -3.33 -8.20
CA ILE A 103 8.15 -4.26 -7.89
C ILE A 103 7.07 -3.99 -8.93
N SER A 104 7.37 -4.36 -10.16
CA SER A 104 6.36 -4.39 -11.22
C SER A 104 5.31 -5.44 -10.85
N VAL A 105 4.11 -4.95 -10.52
CA VAL A 105 2.92 -5.79 -10.45
C VAL A 105 2.44 -5.94 -11.88
N SER A 106 2.61 -7.14 -12.44
CA SER A 106 2.04 -7.55 -13.73
C SER A 106 0.52 -7.60 -13.64
#